data_AF-A0A453FLW7-F1
#
_entry.id   AF-A0A453FLW7-F1
#
_cell.length_a   1.000
_cell.length_b   1.000
_cell.length_c   1.000
_cell.angle_alpha   90.00
_cell.angle_beta   90.00
_cell.angle_gamma   90.00
#
_symmetry.space_group_name_H-M   'P 1'
#
loop_
_entity.id
_entity.type
_entity.pdbx_description
1 polymer ?
#
loop_
_entity_poly.entity_id
_entity_poly.type
_entity_poly.pdbx_seq_one_letter_code
_entity_poly.pdbx_strand_id
1 'polypeptide(L)' 'AEAHMFTTFKVARDHDLAAQIGRDLFFDLVDYEKIHPIRVLKDMPFNQVK' A
#
# COMPACT_ATOMS: atom_id res chain seq x y z
N ALA A 1 -20.16 10.72 -6.50
CA ALA A 1 -20.38 9.71 -7.55
C ALA A 1 -19.12 9.42 -8.39
N GLU A 2 -17.92 9.85 -7.97
CA GLU A 2 -16.69 9.78 -8.77
C GLU A 2 -15.76 8.62 -8.37
N ALA A 3 -16.23 7.67 -7.55
CA ALA A 3 -15.40 6.55 -7.08
C ALA A 3 -14.79 5.73 -8.24
N HIS A 4 -15.49 5.68 -9.38
CA HIS A 4 -15.04 5.03 -10.60
C HIS A 4 -13.82 5.69 -11.27
N MET A 5 -13.49 6.94 -10.94
CA MET A 5 -12.32 7.67 -11.47
C MET A 5 -11.03 7.36 -10.70
N PHE A 6 -11.14 6.73 -9.52
CA PHE A 6 -10.02 6.43 -8.65
C PHE A 6 -9.75 4.93 -8.59
N THR A 7 -8.49 4.60 -8.33
CA THR A 7 -8.03 3.26 -7.94
C THR A 7 -7.35 3.37 -6.57
N THR A 8 -7.47 2.32 -5.77
CA THR A 8 -6.80 2.23 -4.47
C THR A 8 -5.51 1.43 -4.62
N PHE A 9 -4.39 1.98 -4.16
CA PHE A 9 -3.15 1.24 -3.97
C PHE A 9 -2.90 0.98 -2.48
N LYS A 10 -2.44 -0.23 -2.14
CA LYS A 10 -1.82 -0.55 -0.86
C LYS A 10 -0.36 -0.87 -1.17
N VAL A 11 0.56 -0.02 -0.72
CA VAL A 11 1.99 -0.15 -1.00
C VAL A 11 2.71 -0.36 0.32
N ALA A 12 3.36 -1.51 0.48
CA ALA A 12 4.20 -1.78 1.64
C ALA A 12 5.48 -0.96 1.56
N ARG A 13 5.87 -0.35 2.69
CA ARG A 13 7.10 0.44 2.85
C ARG A 13 8.00 -0.18 3.91
N ASP A 14 9.21 0.35 4.03
CA ASP A 14 10.24 -0.17 4.94
C ASP A 14 9.75 -0.33 6.39
N HIS A 15 8.91 0.58 6.90
CA HIS A 15 8.37 0.44 8.26
C HIS A 15 7.33 -0.68 8.41
N ASP A 16 6.57 -0.98 7.35
CA ASP A 16 5.58 -2.07 7.36
C ASP A 16 6.32 -3.41 7.46
N LEU A 17 7.45 -3.54 6.77
CA LEU A 17 8.36 -4.67 6.84
C LEU A 17 9.08 -4.73 8.20
N ALA A 18 9.62 -3.60 8.67
CA ALA A 18 10.33 -3.53 9.94
C ALA A 18 9.47 -3.92 11.15
N ALA A 19 8.16 -3.62 11.11
CA ALA A 19 7.22 -4.00 12.17
C ALA A 19 7.03 -5.52 12.33
N GLN A 20 7.51 -6.31 11.37
CA GLN A 20 7.37 -7.76 11.35
C GLN A 20 8.66 -8.52 11.64
N ILE A 21 9.82 -7.86 11.53
CA ILE A 21 11.11 -8.46 11.87
C ILE A 21 11.08 -8.92 13.32
N GLY A 22 11.33 -10.22 13.56
CA GLY A 22 11.40 -10.81 14.91
C GLY A 22 10.04 -11.08 15.57
N ARG A 23 8.92 -10.92 14.85
CA ARG A 23 7.63 -11.53 15.21
C ARG A 23 7.52 -12.84 14.43
N ASP A 24 6.86 -13.87 14.97
CA ASP A 24 6.69 -15.21 14.35
C ASP A 24 5.85 -15.22 13.04
N LEU A 25 5.88 -14.12 12.28
CA LEU A 25 5.32 -13.96 10.96
C LEU A 25 6.40 -14.28 9.92
N PHE A 26 6.00 -14.92 8.83
CA PHE A 26 6.89 -15.15 7.69
C PHE A 26 7.44 -13.79 7.22
N PHE A 27 8.76 -13.71 7.03
CA PHE A 27 9.49 -12.47 6.74
C PHE A 27 9.08 -11.77 5.43
N ASP A 28 8.27 -12.44 4.62
CA ASP A 28 7.72 -12.01 3.33
C ASP A 28 6.25 -11.56 3.40
N LEU A 29 5.57 -11.71 4.54
CA LEU A 29 4.13 -11.46 4.67
C LEU A 29 3.81 -10.19 5.46
N VAL A 30 3.78 -9.04 4.78
CA VAL A 30 3.24 -7.78 5.33
C VAL A 30 1.75 -7.89 5.69
N ASP A 31 1.36 -7.28 6.81
CA ASP A 31 -0.03 -7.19 7.24
C ASP A 31 -0.77 -6.13 6.41
N TYR A 32 -1.38 -6.57 5.31
CA TYR A 32 -2.10 -5.71 4.36
C TYR A 32 -3.27 -4.92 4.97
N GLU A 33 -3.78 -5.30 6.13
CA GLU A 33 -4.84 -4.56 6.82
C GLU A 33 -4.30 -3.34 7.56
N LYS A 34 -3.01 -3.33 7.90
CA LYS A 34 -2.33 -2.19 8.54
C LYS A 34 -1.72 -1.22 7.55
N ILE A 35 -1.60 -1.60 6.27
CA ILE A 35 -1.08 -0.72 5.22
C ILE A 35 -2.11 0.37 4.90
N HIS A 36 -1.68 1.63 5.00
CA HIS A 36 -2.52 2.78 4.67
C HIS A 36 -2.84 2.80 3.16
N PRO A 37 -4.13 2.79 2.78
CA PRO A 37 -4.52 2.85 1.37
C PRO A 37 -4.35 4.27 0.82
N ILE A 38 -3.76 4.40 -0.37
CA ILE A 38 -3.73 5.65 -1.14
C ILE A 38 -4.72 5.57 -2.29
N ARG A 39 -5.41 6.67 -2.58
CA ARG A 39 -6.33 6.77 -3.73
C ARG A 39 -5.68 7.61 -4.81
N VAL A 40 -5.57 7.04 -6.00
CA VAL A 40 -4.96 7.67 -7.18
C VAL A 40 -5.99 7.78 -8.30
N LEU A 41 -5.88 8.81 -9.13
CA LEU A 41 -6.68 8.91 -10.36
C LEU A 41 -6.24 7.81 -11.33
N LYS A 42 -7.18 7.15 -11.99
CA LYS A 42 -6.89 6.04 -12.92
C LYS A 42 -5.98 6.44 -14.08
N ASP A 43 -6.11 7.68 -14.54
CA ASP A 43 -5.35 8.21 -15.69
C ASP A 43 -4.04 8.89 -15.29
N MET A 44 -3.66 8.84 -14.01
CA MET A 44 -2.42 9.42 -13.50
C MET A 44 -1.21 8.58 -13.92
N PRO A 45 -0.18 9.16 -14.57
CA PRO A 45 1.07 8.47 -14.82
C PRO A 45 1.70 7.95 -13.52
N PHE A 46 2.18 6.72 -13.53
CA PHE A 46 2.70 6.06 -12.33
C PHE A 46 3.84 6.84 -11.64
N ASN A 47 4.73 7.47 -12.43
CA ASN A 47 5.85 8.26 -11.91
C ASN A 47 5.42 9.56 -11.20
N GLN A 48 4.14 9.94 -11.27
CA GLN A 48 3.58 11.09 -10.56
C GLN A 48 2.94 10.69 -9.23
N VAL A 49 2.70 9.39 -8.99
CA VAL A 49 2.16 8.88 -7.72
C VAL A 49 3.21 9.10 -6.63
N LYS A 50 2.82 9.76 -5.55
CA LYS A 50 3.67 10.08 -4.39
C LYS A 50 3.01 9.62 -3.10
#